data_AF-A0A8C6UM74-F1
#
_entry.id   AF-A0A8C6UM74-F1
#
_cell.length_a   1.000
_cell.length_b   1.000
_cell.length_c   1.000
_cell.angle_alpha   90.00
_cell.angle_beta   90.00
_cell.angle_gamma   90.00
#
_symmetry.space_group_name_H-M   'P 1'
#
loop_
_entity.id
_entity.type
_entity.pdbx_description
1 polymer ?
#
loop_
_entity_poly.entity_id
_entity_poly.type
_entity_poly.pdbx_seq_one_letter_code
_entity_poly.pdbx_strand_id
1 'polypeptide(L)'
;MSRKVVRSSKFRHVFGQAVKADQCYDDIRISQMTWDSNFCTVNPRFVAMIVDASGGGAFIVLPLNKTGRIDMSYPTVCGHTGPVLDIEFCPHNDNIIASASEDCSVMVWEIPDNGLTSPLTEPVVKLDGHSKRVGTLSWHPTAHNVLMTTRRRTCTTCPCTAAKTVRRGWGTCPREAWRSTSARSPGKYAHSCFI
;
A
#
# COMPACT_ATOMS: atom_id res chain seq x y z
N MET A 1 4.17 16.09 51.34
CA MET A 1 4.11 14.79 50.63
C MET A 1 3.31 14.98 49.33
N SER A 2 3.96 14.88 48.18
CA SER A 2 3.32 15.06 46.86
C SER A 2 2.43 13.85 46.56
N ARG A 3 1.11 14.06 46.46
CA ARG A 3 0.17 13.02 46.01
C ARG A 3 0.43 12.76 44.52
N LYS A 4 1.07 11.63 44.21
CA LYS A 4 1.21 11.12 42.84
C LYS A 4 -0.20 10.82 42.31
N VAL A 5 -0.79 11.76 41.58
CA VAL A 5 -2.03 11.55 40.84
C VAL A 5 -1.70 10.56 39.72
N VAL A 6 -1.96 9.28 39.94
CA VAL A 6 -1.83 8.27 38.90
C VAL A 6 -2.93 8.55 37.88
N ARG A 7 -2.53 8.99 36.68
CA ARG A 7 -3.45 9.21 35.57
C ARG A 7 -4.12 7.86 35.24
N SER A 8 -5.41 7.74 35.54
CA SER A 8 -6.19 6.56 35.17
C SER A 8 -6.32 6.50 33.65
N SER A 9 -5.78 5.47 33.03
CA SER A 9 -6.00 5.17 31.61
C SER A 9 -6.78 3.87 31.51
N LYS A 10 -7.85 3.84 30.71
CA LYS A 10 -8.59 2.61 30.39
C LYS A 10 -7.71 1.58 29.67
N PHE A 11 -6.65 2.04 29.02
CA PHE A 11 -5.72 1.21 28.25
C PHE A 11 -4.48 0.79 29.05
N ARG A 12 -4.48 0.96 30.38
CA ARG A 12 -3.33 0.64 31.23
C ARG A 12 -2.91 -0.84 31.15
N HIS A 13 -3.85 -1.73 30.84
CA HIS A 13 -3.65 -3.17 30.83
C HIS A 13 -3.84 -3.80 29.44
N VAL A 14 -3.64 -3.03 28.37
CA VAL A 14 -3.64 -3.58 27.00
C VAL A 14 -2.33 -4.34 26.80
N PHE A 15 -2.41 -5.61 26.39
CA PHE A 15 -1.27 -6.45 26.04
C PHE A 15 -1.50 -7.14 24.69
N GLY A 16 -0.42 -7.43 23.97
CA GLY A 16 -0.48 -8.18 22.72
C GLY A 16 -0.42 -9.68 23.00
N GLN A 17 -1.31 -10.44 22.36
CA GLN A 17 -1.30 -11.89 22.38
C GLN A 17 -0.98 -12.39 20.98
N ALA A 18 0.10 -13.16 20.84
CA ALA A 18 0.41 -13.81 19.58
C ALA A 18 -0.63 -14.92 19.29
N VAL A 19 -1.02 -15.03 18.03
CA VAL A 19 -1.88 -16.12 17.55
C VAL A 19 -1.08 -17.43 17.50
N LYS A 20 -1.80 -18.54 17.52
CA LYS A 20 -1.20 -19.87 17.41
C LYS A 20 -0.64 -20.08 15.99
N ALA A 21 0.33 -20.98 15.85
CA ALA A 21 1.01 -21.23 14.58
C ALA A 21 0.08 -21.71 13.44
N ASP A 22 -1.01 -22.41 13.76
CA ASP A 22 -2.05 -22.83 12.81
C ASP A 22 -2.84 -21.66 12.20
N GLN A 23 -2.82 -20.51 12.87
CA GLN A 23 -3.44 -19.26 12.42
C GLN A 23 -2.44 -18.28 11.80
N CYS A 24 -1.16 -18.66 11.72
CA CYS A 24 -0.13 -17.88 11.05
C CYS A 24 -0.07 -18.23 9.55
N TYR A 25 0.59 -17.37 8.78
CA TYR A 25 0.93 -17.65 7.39
C TYR A 25 2.41 -18.04 7.33
N ASP A 26 2.67 -19.30 7.04
CA ASP A 26 4.02 -19.86 7.00
C ASP A 26 4.51 -20.06 5.56
N ASP A 27 5.84 -20.10 5.39
CA ASP A 27 6.56 -20.37 4.13
C ASP A 27 6.41 -19.29 3.04
N ILE A 28 6.21 -18.03 3.45
CA ILE A 28 6.12 -16.88 2.54
C ILE A 28 7.48 -16.21 2.38
N ARG A 29 7.94 -16.06 1.14
CA ARG A 29 9.18 -15.39 0.80
C ARG A 29 9.02 -13.87 0.78
N ILE A 30 9.08 -13.24 1.95
CA ILE A 30 9.01 -11.78 2.09
C ILE A 30 10.20 -11.12 1.38
N SER A 31 9.95 -9.98 0.74
CA SER A 31 11.00 -9.20 0.06
C SER A 31 12.11 -8.74 1.02
N GLN A 32 13.36 -8.87 0.59
CA GLN A 32 14.56 -8.43 1.34
C GLN A 32 15.02 -7.01 0.99
N MET A 33 14.21 -6.27 0.24
CA MET A 33 14.57 -4.93 -0.20
C MET A 33 14.75 -3.96 0.98
N THR A 34 15.69 -3.04 0.85
CA THR A 34 16.01 -2.04 1.88
C THR A 34 15.11 -0.81 1.72
N TRP A 35 13.86 -0.95 2.16
CA TRP A 35 12.88 0.15 2.14
C TRP A 35 12.11 0.24 3.46
N ASP A 36 11.84 1.45 3.96
CA ASP A 36 11.11 1.62 5.23
C ASP A 36 9.57 1.66 5.04
N SER A 37 9.02 0.80 4.18
CA SER A 37 7.57 0.58 4.11
C SER A 37 7.17 -0.62 4.98
N ASN A 38 5.88 -0.76 5.26
CA ASN A 38 5.41 -1.82 6.15
C ASN A 38 5.47 -3.22 5.53
N PHE A 39 5.68 -3.34 4.21
CA PHE A 39 5.71 -4.60 3.43
C PHE A 39 4.45 -5.45 3.46
N CYS A 40 3.54 -5.19 4.38
CA CYS A 40 2.27 -5.86 4.53
C CYS A 40 1.15 -4.83 4.69
N THR A 41 0.00 -5.19 4.15
CA THR A 41 -1.25 -4.46 4.36
C THR A 41 -2.37 -5.49 4.52
N VAL A 42 -3.34 -5.16 5.36
CA VAL A 42 -4.40 -6.09 5.77
C VAL A 42 -5.74 -5.38 5.67
N ASN A 43 -6.73 -6.12 5.22
CA ASN A 43 -8.11 -5.71 5.14
C ASN A 43 -9.01 -6.84 5.70
N PRO A 44 -10.30 -6.61 6.05
CA PRO A 44 -11.17 -7.67 6.60
C PRO A 44 -11.38 -8.91 5.71
N ARG A 45 -10.96 -8.87 4.44
CA ARG A 45 -11.04 -10.01 3.52
C ARG A 45 -9.69 -10.63 3.18
N PHE A 46 -8.66 -9.80 3.04
CA PHE A 46 -7.37 -10.22 2.48
C PHE A 46 -6.20 -9.68 3.28
N VAL A 47 -5.11 -10.44 3.31
CA VAL A 47 -3.77 -9.96 3.67
C VAL A 47 -2.93 -9.91 2.41
N ALA A 48 -2.23 -8.80 2.20
CA ALA A 48 -1.26 -8.66 1.13
C ALA A 48 0.13 -8.44 1.71
N MET A 49 1.11 -9.12 1.12
CA MET A 49 2.52 -9.05 1.52
C MET A 49 3.40 -8.95 0.29
N ILE A 50 4.39 -8.07 0.34
CA ILE A 50 5.39 -7.93 -0.72
C ILE A 50 6.34 -9.12 -0.66
N VAL A 51 6.46 -9.85 -1.76
CA VAL A 51 7.32 -11.03 -1.86
C VAL A 51 8.52 -10.75 -2.75
N ASP A 52 9.58 -11.52 -2.56
CA ASP A 52 10.73 -11.45 -3.44
C ASP A 52 10.45 -12.19 -4.76
N ALA A 53 10.83 -11.59 -5.88
CA ALA A 53 10.67 -12.16 -7.21
C ALA A 53 11.96 -11.99 -8.01
N SER A 54 12.43 -13.08 -8.63
CA SER A 54 13.74 -13.14 -9.30
C SER A 54 13.86 -12.28 -10.56
N GLY A 55 12.75 -11.76 -11.10
CA GLY A 55 12.71 -11.08 -12.41
C GLY A 55 11.80 -9.85 -12.47
N GLY A 56 11.45 -9.25 -11.34
CA GLY A 56 10.57 -8.09 -11.28
C GLY A 56 10.10 -7.79 -9.86
N GLY A 57 8.92 -7.17 -9.74
CA GLY A 57 8.25 -6.98 -8.46
C GLY A 57 6.98 -7.79 -8.38
N ALA A 58 6.82 -8.52 -7.28
CA ALA A 58 5.59 -9.24 -7.00
C ALA A 58 5.12 -9.02 -5.56
N PHE A 59 3.83 -9.22 -5.34
CA PHE A 59 3.25 -9.32 -4.01
C PHE A 59 2.23 -10.46 -4.01
N ILE A 60 2.07 -11.09 -2.85
CA ILE A 60 1.08 -12.14 -2.63
C ILE A 60 -0.15 -11.53 -1.97
N VAL A 61 -1.33 -12.02 -2.35
CA VAL A 61 -2.58 -11.70 -1.67
C VAL A 61 -3.22 -13.01 -1.24
N LEU A 62 -3.50 -13.14 0.05
CA LEU A 62 -4.13 -14.30 0.65
C LEU A 62 -5.46 -13.91 1.29
N PRO A 63 -6.53 -14.70 1.11
CA PRO A 63 -7.73 -14.58 1.93
C PRO A 63 -7.39 -14.81 3.41
N LEU A 64 -8.02 -14.06 4.31
CA LEU A 64 -7.76 -14.20 5.76
C LEU A 64 -8.04 -15.60 6.32
N ASN A 65 -8.94 -16.34 5.66
CA ASN A 65 -9.30 -17.70 6.05
C ASN A 65 -8.25 -18.74 5.66
N LYS A 66 -7.28 -18.38 4.81
CA LYS A 66 -6.27 -19.31 4.31
C LYS A 66 -5.01 -19.25 5.18
N THR A 67 -5.10 -19.77 6.39
CA THR A 67 -3.96 -19.87 7.33
C THR A 67 -3.19 -21.18 7.15
N GLY A 68 -1.99 -21.24 7.74
CA GLY A 68 -1.07 -22.37 7.67
C GLY A 68 0.04 -22.17 6.63
N ARG A 69 0.61 -23.29 6.17
CA ARG A 69 1.68 -23.28 5.17
C ARG A 69 1.12 -22.93 3.80
N ILE A 70 1.65 -21.87 3.21
CA ILE A 70 1.32 -21.45 1.86
C ILE A 70 2.28 -22.12 0.89
N ASP A 71 1.73 -22.78 -0.13
CA ASP A 71 2.56 -23.39 -1.16
C ASP A 71 3.34 -22.34 -1.95
N MET A 72 4.58 -22.65 -2.29
CA MET A 72 5.47 -21.83 -3.11
C MET A 72 4.89 -21.54 -4.50
N SER A 73 4.01 -22.42 -4.99
CA SER A 73 3.31 -22.28 -6.27
C SER A 73 2.09 -21.35 -6.22
N TYR A 74 1.76 -20.78 -5.05
CA TYR A 74 0.57 -19.95 -4.89
C TYR A 74 0.64 -18.72 -5.80
N PRO A 75 -0.45 -18.39 -6.53
CA PRO A 75 -0.45 -17.29 -7.47
C PRO A 75 -0.20 -15.95 -6.78
N THR A 76 0.66 -15.16 -7.41
CA THR A 76 1.04 -13.82 -6.98
C THR A 76 0.62 -12.78 -8.01
N VAL A 77 0.64 -11.51 -7.61
CA VAL A 77 0.43 -10.39 -8.52
C VAL A 77 1.77 -9.98 -9.10
N CYS A 78 1.92 -10.16 -10.41
CA CYS A 78 3.17 -10.05 -11.16
C CYS A 78 2.97 -9.22 -12.43
N GLY A 79 2.96 -7.89 -12.32
CA GLY A 79 3.03 -7.02 -13.50
C GLY A 79 4.03 -5.88 -13.39
N HIS A 80 4.68 -5.71 -12.24
CA HIS A 80 5.74 -4.72 -12.08
C HIS A 80 7.06 -5.23 -12.64
N THR A 81 7.77 -4.36 -13.36
CA THR A 81 9.08 -4.70 -13.95
C THR A 81 10.22 -4.53 -12.94
N GLY A 82 9.97 -3.83 -11.84
CA GLY A 82 10.92 -3.65 -10.73
C GLY A 82 10.27 -3.95 -9.37
N PRO A 83 11.07 -4.03 -8.29
CA PRO A 83 10.58 -4.36 -6.96
C PRO A 83 9.43 -3.47 -6.50
N VAL A 84 8.42 -4.08 -5.87
CA VAL A 84 7.28 -3.34 -5.31
C VAL A 84 7.72 -2.71 -4.01
N LEU A 85 7.61 -1.38 -3.93
CA LEU A 85 8.06 -0.58 -2.79
C LEU A 85 6.99 -0.43 -1.70
N ASP A 86 5.73 -0.32 -2.10
CA ASP A 86 4.62 -0.11 -1.17
C ASP A 86 3.32 -0.71 -1.73
N ILE A 87 2.45 -1.15 -0.83
CA ILE A 87 1.14 -1.72 -1.15
C ILE A 87 0.08 -1.21 -0.17
N GLU A 88 -1.11 -0.87 -0.67
CA GLU A 88 -2.18 -0.35 0.16
C GLU A 88 -3.56 -0.69 -0.40
N PHE A 89 -4.43 -1.23 0.46
CA PHE A 89 -5.84 -1.47 0.14
C PHE A 89 -6.63 -0.16 0.10
N CYS A 90 -7.62 -0.11 -0.78
CA CYS A 90 -8.56 1.00 -0.83
C CYS A 90 -9.52 0.93 0.39
N PRO A 91 -9.70 2.02 1.16
CA PRO A 91 -10.59 2.03 2.32
C PRO A 91 -12.08 1.97 1.94
N HIS A 92 -12.40 2.23 0.66
CA HIS A 92 -13.77 2.22 0.15
C HIS A 92 -14.16 0.90 -0.51
N ASN A 93 -13.18 0.09 -0.92
CA ASN A 93 -13.44 -1.18 -1.60
C ASN A 93 -12.35 -2.19 -1.26
N ASP A 94 -12.74 -3.29 -0.61
CA ASP A 94 -11.79 -4.29 -0.12
C ASP A 94 -11.09 -5.10 -1.19
N ASN A 95 -11.67 -5.16 -2.39
CA ASN A 95 -11.14 -5.90 -3.53
C ASN A 95 -10.06 -5.10 -4.27
N ILE A 96 -9.91 -3.82 -3.98
CA ILE A 96 -8.99 -2.94 -4.70
C ILE A 96 -7.72 -2.74 -3.88
N ILE A 97 -6.59 -3.01 -4.52
CA ILE A 97 -5.26 -2.75 -3.95
C ILE A 97 -4.44 -1.89 -4.92
N ALA A 98 -3.70 -0.94 -4.38
CA ALA A 98 -2.70 -0.18 -5.12
C ALA A 98 -1.30 -0.70 -4.76
N SER A 99 -0.42 -0.76 -5.76
CA SER A 99 0.99 -1.07 -5.59
C SER A 99 1.86 -0.02 -6.26
N ALA A 100 2.94 0.35 -5.59
CA ALA A 100 3.95 1.28 -6.08
C ALA A 100 5.25 0.52 -6.27
N SER A 101 5.96 0.79 -7.36
CA SER A 101 7.19 0.09 -7.68
C SER A 101 8.35 1.04 -7.97
N GLU A 102 9.54 0.46 -7.94
CA GLU A 102 10.76 1.08 -8.43
C GLU A 102 10.73 1.39 -9.93
N ASP A 103 9.86 0.71 -10.70
CA ASP A 103 9.62 0.95 -12.13
C ASP A 103 8.97 2.31 -12.47
N CYS A 104 8.76 3.15 -11.45
CA CYS A 104 8.14 4.48 -11.52
C CYS A 104 6.64 4.46 -11.84
N SER A 105 6.02 3.28 -11.89
CA SER A 105 4.59 3.10 -12.10
C SER A 105 3.87 2.84 -10.79
N VAL A 106 2.61 3.26 -10.76
CA VAL A 106 1.64 2.82 -9.75
C VAL A 106 0.58 2.01 -10.45
N MET A 107 0.31 0.82 -9.96
CA MET A 107 -0.69 -0.07 -10.54
C MET A 107 -1.82 -0.28 -9.53
N VAL A 108 -3.06 -0.29 -10.04
CA VAL A 108 -4.25 -0.61 -9.27
C VAL A 108 -4.78 -1.95 -9.75
N TRP A 109 -5.04 -2.84 -8.80
CA TRP A 109 -5.45 -4.21 -9.03
C TRP A 109 -6.80 -4.46 -8.40
N GLU A 110 -7.59 -5.27 -9.08
CA GLU A 110 -8.84 -5.80 -8.57
C GLU A 110 -8.65 -7.28 -8.27
N ILE A 111 -8.96 -7.66 -7.03
CA ILE A 111 -8.76 -9.00 -6.51
C ILE A 111 -10.12 -9.70 -6.48
N PRO A 112 -10.24 -10.89 -7.10
CA PRO A 112 -11.48 -11.65 -7.06
C PRO A 112 -11.78 -12.14 -5.63
N ASP A 113 -13.07 -12.22 -5.28
CA ASP A 113 -13.52 -12.60 -3.93
C ASP A 113 -13.03 -13.98 -3.47
N ASN A 114 -12.89 -14.91 -4.41
CA ASN A 114 -12.42 -16.28 -4.14
C ASN A 114 -10.89 -16.37 -3.97
N GLY A 115 -10.18 -15.24 -3.99
CA GLY A 115 -8.73 -15.18 -4.01
C GLY A 115 -8.15 -15.48 -5.39
N LEU A 116 -6.83 -15.38 -5.50
CA LEU A 116 -6.11 -15.58 -6.76
C LEU A 116 -6.12 -17.07 -7.14
N THR A 117 -6.61 -17.38 -8.33
CA THR A 117 -6.56 -18.71 -8.96
C THR A 117 -5.39 -18.84 -9.93
N SER A 118 -5.06 -17.74 -10.62
CA SER A 118 -3.94 -17.60 -11.53
C SER A 118 -3.12 -16.36 -11.15
N PRO A 119 -1.82 -16.30 -11.49
CA PRO A 119 -1.03 -15.10 -11.27
C PRO A 119 -1.67 -13.92 -12.02
N LEU A 120 -1.78 -12.77 -11.35
CA LEU A 120 -2.41 -11.57 -11.91
C LEU A 120 -1.34 -10.70 -12.55
N THR A 121 -1.35 -10.59 -13.87
CA THR A 121 -0.36 -9.82 -14.64
C THR A 121 -0.89 -8.49 -15.15
N GLU A 122 -2.21 -8.40 -15.34
CA GLU A 122 -2.86 -7.22 -15.91
C GLU A 122 -3.49 -6.36 -14.81
N PRO A 123 -3.02 -5.11 -14.61
CA PRO A 123 -3.64 -4.18 -13.68
C PRO A 123 -4.88 -3.54 -14.31
N VAL A 124 -5.83 -3.14 -13.47
CA VAL A 124 -7.03 -2.39 -13.90
C VAL A 124 -6.62 -1.00 -14.39
N VAL A 125 -5.70 -0.36 -13.67
CA VAL A 125 -5.17 0.96 -14.01
C VAL A 125 -3.67 0.96 -13.81
N LYS A 126 -2.96 1.44 -14.82
CA LYS A 126 -1.53 1.77 -14.74
C LYS A 126 -1.35 3.28 -14.78
N LEU A 127 -0.70 3.82 -13.76
CA LEU A 127 -0.47 5.24 -13.56
C LEU A 127 1.03 5.52 -13.80
N ASP A 128 1.32 6.00 -15.00
CA ASP A 128 2.67 6.38 -15.43
C ASP A 128 2.82 7.91 -15.40
N GLY A 129 3.22 8.44 -14.24
CA GLY A 129 3.43 9.88 -14.06
C GLY A 129 4.75 10.24 -13.37
N HIS A 130 5.35 9.30 -12.66
CA HIS A 130 6.59 9.54 -11.92
C HIS A 130 7.80 9.28 -12.80
N SER A 131 8.81 10.15 -12.70
CA SER A 131 10.08 10.00 -13.41
C SER A 131 11.12 9.17 -12.64
N LYS A 132 10.83 8.84 -11.38
CA LYS A 132 11.66 8.00 -10.50
C LYS A 132 10.76 7.13 -9.63
N ARG A 133 11.35 6.13 -8.98
CA ARG A 133 10.68 5.21 -8.07
C ARG A 133 9.67 5.86 -7.12
N VAL A 134 8.50 5.25 -7.03
CA VAL A 134 7.40 5.69 -6.17
C VAL A 134 7.53 4.98 -4.84
N GLY A 135 7.61 5.77 -3.77
CA GLY A 135 8.06 5.26 -2.48
C GLY A 135 6.96 4.95 -1.48
N THR A 136 5.83 5.63 -1.61
CA THR A 136 4.73 5.52 -0.64
C THR A 136 3.40 5.79 -1.33
N LEU A 137 2.40 5.03 -0.94
CA LEU A 137 1.01 5.16 -1.32
C LEU A 137 0.16 5.57 -0.11
N SER A 138 -0.85 6.40 -0.36
CA SER A 138 -1.87 6.71 0.65
C SER A 138 -3.22 6.98 -0.03
N TRP A 139 -4.19 6.10 0.18
CA TRP A 139 -5.57 6.34 -0.25
C TRP A 139 -6.23 7.46 0.55
N HIS A 140 -7.09 8.25 -0.09
CA HIS A 140 -7.89 9.23 0.63
C HIS A 140 -8.99 8.54 1.45
N PRO A 141 -9.19 8.90 2.73
CA PRO A 141 -10.13 8.19 3.60
C PRO A 141 -11.62 8.48 3.30
N THR A 142 -11.94 9.57 2.60
CA THR A 142 -13.35 10.01 2.42
C THR A 142 -13.77 10.25 0.98
N ALA A 143 -12.84 10.24 0.03
CA ALA A 143 -13.12 10.56 -1.37
C ALA A 143 -12.76 9.34 -2.19
N HIS A 144 -13.75 8.89 -2.95
CA HIS A 144 -13.62 7.71 -3.75
C HIS A 144 -12.53 7.87 -4.80
N ASN A 145 -11.71 6.83 -4.86
CA ASN A 145 -10.69 6.61 -5.87
C ASN A 145 -9.55 7.63 -5.92
N VAL A 146 -9.43 8.53 -4.93
CA VAL A 146 -8.30 9.48 -4.84
C VAL A 146 -7.12 8.80 -4.15
N LEU A 147 -5.97 8.76 -4.82
CA LEU A 147 -4.73 8.18 -4.32
C LEU A 147 -3.62 9.22 -4.28
N MET A 148 -2.92 9.30 -3.16
CA MET A 148 -1.72 10.11 -2.99
C MET A 148 -0.48 9.25 -3.21
N THR A 149 0.44 9.76 -4.02
CA THR A 149 1.71 9.11 -4.35
C THR A 149 2.86 10.06 -4.03
N THR A 150 3.93 9.57 -3.40
CA THR A 150 5.07 10.42 -3.02
C THR A 150 6.43 9.77 -3.29
N ARG A 151 7.45 10.63 -3.41
CA ARG A 151 8.84 10.28 -3.71
C ARG A 151 9.77 10.69 -2.56
N ARG A 152 10.63 9.78 -2.12
CA ARG A 152 11.35 9.88 -0.84
C ARG A 152 12.59 10.80 -0.79
N ARG A 153 13.14 11.28 -1.91
CA ARG A 153 14.49 11.91 -1.89
C ARG A 153 14.70 13.27 -2.54
N THR A 154 13.69 13.99 -3.03
CA THR A 154 13.87 15.40 -3.47
C THR A 154 12.53 16.02 -3.85
N CYS A 155 12.19 17.16 -3.25
CA CYS A 155 11.23 18.09 -3.81
C CYS A 155 11.91 18.79 -5.00
N THR A 156 11.87 18.18 -6.17
CA THR A 156 12.14 18.90 -7.42
C THR A 156 10.80 19.16 -8.08
N THR A 157 10.37 20.42 -8.07
CA THR A 157 9.29 20.90 -8.93
C THR A 157 9.69 20.68 -10.38
N CYS A 158 9.05 19.73 -11.05
CA CYS A 158 9.06 19.68 -12.51
C CYS A 158 7.81 20.42 -13.00
N PRO A 159 7.93 21.53 -13.74
CA PRO A 159 6.81 22.06 -14.48
C PRO A 159 6.60 21.14 -15.70
N CYS A 160 5.69 20.19 -15.61
CA CYS A 160 5.27 19.39 -16.77
C CYS A 160 3.76 19.52 -16.97
N THR A 161 3.44 20.50 -17.79
CA THR A 161 2.27 20.59 -18.65
C THR A 161 2.12 19.29 -19.45
N ALA A 162 1.59 18.24 -18.83
CA ALA A 162 1.20 17.00 -19.52
C ALA A 162 0.08 16.32 -18.73
N ALA A 163 -1.02 17.04 -18.55
CA ALA A 163 -2.30 16.43 -18.25
C ALA A 163 -2.70 15.53 -19.43
N LYS A 164 -2.29 14.25 -19.41
CA LYS A 164 -2.94 13.24 -20.23
C LYS A 164 -4.30 12.96 -19.61
N THR A 165 -5.24 13.73 -20.13
CA THR A 165 -6.68 13.57 -20.00
C THR A 165 -7.04 12.15 -20.46
N VAL A 166 -7.30 11.25 -19.52
CA VAL A 166 -8.17 10.09 -19.75
C VAL A 166 -9.56 10.52 -19.24
N ARG A 167 -10.42 10.98 -20.15
CA ARG A 167 -11.83 11.32 -19.86
C ARG A 167 -12.55 10.09 -19.29
N ARG A 168 -13.51 10.15 -18.35
CA ARG A 168 -14.35 11.24 -17.81
C ARG A 168 -14.44 11.12 -16.28
N GLY A 169 -14.37 12.24 -15.56
CA GLY A 169 -14.93 12.34 -14.19
C GLY A 169 -13.98 12.74 -13.05
N TRP A 170 -12.70 12.97 -13.32
CA TRP A 170 -11.72 13.25 -12.27
C TRP A 170 -11.39 14.73 -12.23
N GLY A 171 -11.96 15.43 -11.24
CA GLY A 171 -11.65 16.83 -10.97
C GLY A 171 -10.34 16.94 -10.22
N THR A 172 -9.49 17.89 -10.61
CA THR A 172 -8.32 18.26 -9.80
C THR A 172 -8.79 18.78 -8.45
N CYS A 173 -8.49 18.05 -7.37
CA CYS A 173 -8.80 18.51 -6.01
C CYS A 173 -8.00 19.79 -5.71
N PRO A 174 -8.59 20.85 -5.12
CA PRO A 174 -7.87 22.06 -4.76
C PRO A 174 -6.69 21.76 -3.83
N ARG A 175 -5.60 22.52 -3.96
CA ARG A 175 -4.33 22.38 -3.18
C ARG A 175 -4.48 22.38 -1.66
N GLU A 176 -5.66 22.70 -1.14
CA GLU A 176 -5.92 22.90 0.29
C GLU A 176 -6.56 21.68 1.00
N ALA A 177 -6.93 20.62 0.28
CA ALA A 177 -7.68 19.49 0.84
C ALA A 177 -6.86 18.56 1.77
N TRP A 178 -5.53 18.66 1.78
CA TRP A 178 -4.65 17.71 2.48
C TRP A 178 -3.83 18.33 3.61
N ARG A 179 -4.48 19.11 4.48
CA ARG A 179 -3.80 19.70 5.65
C ARG A 179 -3.57 18.73 6.81
N SER A 180 -4.18 17.55 6.86
CA SER A 180 -3.93 16.64 8.01
C SER A 180 -4.45 15.21 7.82
N THR A 181 -3.58 14.30 7.38
CA THR A 181 -3.63 12.85 7.67
C THR A 181 -2.27 12.28 7.22
N SER A 182 -1.20 12.33 8.00
CA SER A 182 -0.99 11.49 9.17
C SER A 182 0.00 12.12 10.16
N ALA A 183 -0.14 11.73 11.43
CA ALA A 183 0.69 12.21 12.51
C ALA A 183 2.13 11.64 12.44
N ARG A 184 3.10 12.55 12.63
CA ARG A 184 4.50 12.37 13.08
C ARG A 184 5.55 11.95 12.05
N SER A 185 6.00 12.94 11.28
CA SER A 185 7.36 13.49 11.49
C SER A 185 7.36 14.99 11.13
N PRO A 186 7.89 15.89 11.96
CA PRO A 186 7.92 17.30 11.64
C PRO A 186 9.01 17.52 10.58
N GLY A 187 8.63 17.92 9.37
CA GLY A 187 9.58 18.56 8.44
C GLY A 187 9.76 17.94 7.06
N LYS A 188 8.79 17.24 6.47
CA LYS A 188 8.89 16.84 5.05
C LYS A 188 7.64 17.23 4.27
N TYR A 189 7.79 18.24 3.43
CA TYR A 189 6.80 18.65 2.44
C TYR A 189 6.56 17.50 1.45
N ALA A 190 5.37 16.91 1.49
CA ALA A 190 4.94 15.93 0.50
C ALA A 190 4.38 16.69 -0.72
N HIS A 191 5.09 16.63 -1.85
CA HIS A 191 4.51 17.05 -3.12
C HIS A 191 3.67 15.88 -3.64
N SER A 192 2.35 16.00 -3.48
CA SER A 192 1.36 15.04 -3.91
C SER A 192 1.07 15.20 -5.41
N CYS A 193 1.06 14.08 -6.14
CA CYS A 193 0.34 14.01 -7.40
C CYS A 193 -1.07 13.47 -7.08
N PHE A 194 -2.09 14.27 -7.37
CA PHE A 194 -3.49 13.86 -7.27
C PHE A 194 -3.96 13.32 -8.62
N ILE A 195 -4.58 12.15 -8.60
CA ILE A 195 -5.31 11.60 -9.75
C ILE A 195 -6.75 11.40 -9.30
#